data_AF-K0IUY7-F1
#
_entry.id   AF-K0IUY7-F1
#
_cell.length_a   1.000
_cell.length_b   1.000
_cell.length_c   1.000
_cell.angle_alpha   90.00
_cell.angle_beta   90.00
_cell.angle_gamma   90.00
#
_symmetry.space_group_name_H-M   'P 1'
#
loop_
_entity.id
_entity.type
_entity.pdbx_description
1 polymer ?
#
loop_
_entity_poly.entity_id
_entity_poly.type
_entity_poly.pdbx_seq_one_letter_code
_entity_poly.pdbx_strand_id
1 'polypeptide(L)'
;MSLIATYLQSMFIYSLIGLFIYGVPRIILIKKKQLKIYWLREIILSLFVAYLSGLLSQTIMPDFTFGVDSLTRELYFWFNFDNINANINLIPFKSITEYLYTTNSAVDDWGAISSLNLLANLMLFLPLGIFAPLLWIKLRSFKSILLLGIGFVTTIEFIQYFIGRSSDIDDIILNSLSILIGFSIFRLLQLGYDRYNQKTRSTNLATDKS
;
A
#
# COMPACT_ATOMS: atom_id res chain seq x y z
N MET A 1 -20.36 -9.71 9.94
CA MET A 1 -19.07 -8.99 9.85
C MET A 1 -19.25 -7.86 8.86
N SER A 2 -18.79 -6.63 9.14
CA SER A 2 -18.84 -5.54 8.16
C SER A 2 -17.91 -5.83 6.98
N LEU A 3 -18.20 -5.31 5.77
CA LEU A 3 -17.34 -5.50 4.58
C LEU A 3 -15.87 -5.16 4.89
N ILE A 4 -15.67 -4.05 5.61
CA ILE A 4 -14.36 -3.56 6.06
C ILE A 4 -13.63 -4.61 6.90
N ALA A 5 -14.31 -5.29 7.82
CA ALA A 5 -13.71 -6.32 8.65
C ALA A 5 -13.22 -7.51 7.81
N THR A 6 -13.97 -7.90 6.79
CA THR A 6 -13.58 -8.97 5.86
C THR A 6 -12.34 -8.58 5.06
N TYR A 7 -12.27 -7.34 4.55
CA TYR A 7 -11.07 -6.85 3.85
C TYR A 7 -9.85 -6.81 4.76
N LEU A 8 -9.98 -6.29 5.98
CA LEU A 8 -8.88 -6.24 6.95
C LEU A 8 -8.41 -7.63 7.35
N GLN A 9 -9.33 -8.60 7.50
CA GLN A 9 -8.98 -9.99 7.77
C GLN A 9 -8.18 -10.59 6.61
N SER A 10 -8.62 -10.38 5.37
CA SER A 10 -7.86 -10.81 4.18
C SER A 10 -6.48 -10.18 4.17
N MET A 11 -6.36 -8.84 4.31
CA MET A 11 -5.08 -8.14 4.38
C MET A 11 -4.13 -8.75 5.42
N PHE A 12 -4.65 -9.08 6.60
CA PHE A 12 -3.87 -9.67 7.67
C PHE A 12 -3.33 -11.05 7.30
N ILE A 13 -4.17 -11.92 6.71
CA ILE A 13 -3.76 -13.26 6.27
C ILE A 13 -2.64 -13.17 5.21
N TYR A 14 -2.81 -12.33 4.19
CA TYR A 14 -1.79 -12.15 3.15
C TYR A 14 -0.51 -11.52 3.70
N SER A 15 -0.62 -10.63 4.70
CA SER A 15 0.53 -10.07 5.41
C SER A 15 1.37 -11.15 6.09
N LEU A 16 0.73 -12.12 6.74
CA LEU A 16 1.43 -13.25 7.37
C LEU A 16 2.08 -14.17 6.33
N ILE A 17 1.39 -14.45 5.23
CA ILE A 17 1.94 -15.24 4.12
C ILE A 17 3.17 -14.55 3.54
N GLY A 18 3.08 -13.24 3.27
CA GLY A 18 4.20 -12.43 2.75
C GLY A 18 5.41 -12.44 3.69
N LEU A 19 5.18 -12.30 5.00
CA LEU A 19 6.24 -12.42 6.01
C LEU A 19 6.92 -13.78 5.99
N PHE A 20 6.16 -14.88 5.83
CA PHE A 20 6.73 -16.21 5.76
C PHE A 20 7.58 -16.40 4.50
N ILE A 21 7.03 -16.01 3.33
CA ILE A 21 7.71 -16.10 2.03
C ILE A 21 9.01 -15.28 2.01
N TYR A 22 9.02 -14.11 2.64
CA TYR A 22 10.22 -13.28 2.75
C TYR A 22 11.19 -13.75 3.84
N GLY A 23 10.65 -14.07 5.02
CA GLY A 23 11.42 -14.34 6.23
C GLY A 23 12.28 -15.59 6.11
N VAL A 24 11.74 -16.69 5.57
CA VAL A 24 12.46 -17.96 5.46
C VAL A 24 13.71 -17.84 4.57
N PRO A 25 13.62 -17.37 3.31
CA PRO A 25 14.81 -17.13 2.48
C PRO A 25 15.77 -16.11 3.08
N ARG A 26 15.25 -15.05 3.73
CA ARG A 26 16.09 -14.00 4.34
C ARG A 26 16.96 -14.56 5.46
N ILE A 27 16.40 -15.37 6.35
CA ILE A 27 17.13 -16.03 7.44
C ILE A 27 18.20 -16.97 6.88
N ILE A 28 17.86 -17.75 5.84
CA ILE A 28 18.81 -18.65 5.17
C ILE A 28 19.98 -17.86 4.57
N LEU A 29 19.70 -16.74 3.87
CA LEU A 29 20.72 -15.88 3.27
C LEU A 29 21.65 -15.25 4.32
N ILE A 30 21.09 -14.79 5.45
CA ILE A 30 21.89 -14.22 6.54
C ILE A 30 22.84 -15.27 7.11
N LYS A 31 22.36 -16.49 7.37
CA LYS A 31 23.20 -17.60 7.87
C LYS A 31 24.26 -18.01 6.84
N LYS A 32 23.88 -18.18 5.57
CA LYS A 32 24.79 -18.63 4.49
C LYS A 32 25.88 -17.60 4.17
N LYS A 33 25.55 -16.31 4.20
CA LYS A 33 26.48 -15.22 3.84
C LYS A 33 27.09 -14.52 5.06
N GLN A 34 26.83 -15.00 6.28
CA GLN A 34 27.29 -14.41 7.54
C GLN A 34 27.10 -12.89 7.61
N LEU A 35 25.93 -12.42 7.17
CA LEU A 35 25.65 -10.99 7.11
C LEU A 35 25.45 -10.40 8.51
N LYS A 36 25.96 -9.20 8.74
CA LYS A 36 25.65 -8.44 9.96
C LYS A 36 24.16 -8.10 10.01
N ILE A 37 23.52 -8.44 11.12
CA ILE A 37 22.10 -8.19 11.34
C ILE A 37 21.93 -6.82 11.98
N TYR A 38 21.20 -5.94 11.31
CA TYR A 38 20.74 -4.67 11.87
C TYR A 38 19.27 -4.83 12.23
N TRP A 39 18.98 -5.19 13.48
CA TRP A 39 17.63 -5.57 13.93
C TRP A 39 16.54 -4.58 13.54
N LEU A 40 16.75 -3.28 13.77
CA LEU A 40 15.78 -2.25 13.42
C LEU A 40 15.48 -2.24 11.90
N ARG A 41 16.50 -2.38 11.06
CA ARG A 41 16.33 -2.42 9.61
C ARG A 41 15.55 -3.66 9.17
N GLU A 42 15.83 -4.81 9.75
CA GLU A 42 15.11 -6.06 9.43
C GLU A 42 13.65 -6.02 9.91
N ILE A 43 13.37 -5.37 11.05
CA ILE A 43 11.99 -5.12 11.51
C ILE A 43 11.25 -4.21 10.51
N ILE A 44 11.85 -3.09 10.12
CA ILE A 44 11.23 -2.16 9.15
C ILE A 44 11.01 -2.85 7.80
N LEU A 45 11.96 -3.68 7.34
CA LEU A 45 11.80 -4.47 6.12
C LEU A 45 10.66 -5.48 6.23
N SER A 46 10.55 -6.16 7.37
CA SER A 46 9.47 -7.13 7.60
C SER A 46 8.10 -6.44 7.61
N LEU A 47 7.99 -5.29 8.29
CA LEU A 47 6.78 -4.47 8.28
C LEU A 47 6.42 -3.98 6.86
N PHE A 48 7.43 -3.56 6.09
CA PHE A 48 7.23 -3.16 4.70
C PHE A 48 6.73 -4.31 3.82
N VAL A 49 7.29 -5.51 3.99
CA VAL A 49 6.83 -6.70 3.27
C VAL A 49 5.40 -7.05 3.65
N ALA A 50 5.09 -7.09 4.95
CA ALA A 50 3.75 -7.35 5.44
C ALA A 50 2.74 -6.37 4.81
N TYR A 51 3.03 -5.08 4.89
CA TYR A 51 2.26 -4.01 4.25
C TYR A 51 2.08 -4.24 2.75
N LEU A 52 3.16 -4.49 2.00
CA LEU A 52 3.08 -4.71 0.55
C LEU A 52 2.22 -5.94 0.21
N SER A 53 2.37 -7.04 0.92
CA SER A 53 1.53 -8.23 0.68
C SER A 53 0.05 -7.96 1.00
N GLY A 54 -0.25 -7.22 2.07
CA GLY A 54 -1.61 -6.78 2.36
C GLY A 54 -2.17 -5.85 1.29
N LEU A 55 -1.36 -4.89 0.81
CA LEU A 55 -1.71 -3.97 -0.27
C LEU A 55 -2.05 -4.71 -1.56
N LEU A 56 -1.15 -5.58 -2.02
CA LEU A 56 -1.34 -6.34 -3.26
C LEU A 56 -2.53 -7.29 -3.18
N SER A 57 -2.85 -7.80 -2.00
CA SER A 57 -4.09 -8.57 -1.78
C SER A 57 -5.34 -7.74 -2.07
N GLN A 58 -5.37 -6.46 -1.73
CA GLN A 58 -6.55 -5.63 -1.95
C GLN A 58 -6.65 -5.10 -3.38
N THR A 59 -5.51 -4.81 -4.00
CA THR A 59 -5.48 -4.22 -5.32
C THR A 59 -5.52 -5.26 -6.43
N ILE A 60 -4.72 -6.33 -6.33
CA ILE A 60 -4.50 -7.28 -7.43
C ILE A 60 -5.33 -8.55 -7.28
N MET A 61 -5.76 -8.94 -6.08
CA MET A 61 -6.39 -10.25 -5.95
C MET A 61 -7.80 -10.26 -6.58
N PRO A 62 -8.06 -11.16 -7.56
CA PRO A 62 -9.40 -11.39 -8.08
C PRO A 62 -10.22 -12.21 -7.08
N ASP A 63 -11.54 -12.08 -7.13
CA ASP A 63 -12.43 -12.93 -6.35
C ASP A 63 -12.26 -14.38 -6.80
N PHE A 64 -11.94 -15.25 -5.85
CA PHE A 64 -11.82 -16.68 -6.10
C PHE A 64 -12.87 -17.43 -5.29
N THR A 65 -13.40 -18.49 -5.90
CA THR A 65 -14.30 -19.42 -5.24
C THR A 65 -13.59 -20.75 -5.09
N PHE A 66 -13.63 -21.27 -3.86
CA PHE A 66 -13.10 -22.58 -3.51
C PHE A 66 -14.19 -23.35 -2.80
N GLY A 67 -14.44 -24.56 -3.25
CA GLY A 67 -15.49 -25.38 -2.69
C GLY A 67 -15.41 -26.82 -3.16
N VAL A 68 -16.32 -27.62 -2.62
CA VAL A 68 -16.57 -28.97 -3.08
C VAL A 68 -17.94 -28.94 -3.74
N ASP A 69 -18.00 -29.35 -5.00
CA ASP A 69 -19.27 -29.46 -5.72
C ASP A 69 -20.15 -30.49 -5.01
N SER A 70 -21.39 -30.13 -4.73
CA SER A 70 -22.34 -30.96 -3.96
C SER A 70 -22.77 -32.22 -4.70
N LEU A 71 -22.70 -32.21 -6.04
CA LEU A 71 -23.11 -33.31 -6.92
C LEU A 71 -21.93 -34.20 -7.28
N THR A 72 -20.81 -33.63 -7.74
CA THR A 72 -19.65 -34.40 -8.20
C THR A 72 -18.68 -34.77 -7.08
N ARG A 73 -18.78 -34.11 -5.91
CA ARG A 73 -17.81 -34.17 -4.80
C ARG A 73 -16.38 -33.82 -5.20
N GLU A 74 -16.21 -33.14 -6.34
CA GLU A 74 -14.90 -32.70 -6.80
C GLU A 74 -14.56 -31.34 -6.17
N LEU A 75 -13.27 -31.20 -5.84
CA LEU A 75 -12.71 -29.92 -5.43
C LEU A 75 -12.63 -29.01 -6.65
N TYR A 76 -13.24 -27.84 -6.56
CA TYR A 76 -13.08 -26.81 -7.57
C TYR A 76 -12.43 -25.57 -6.98
N PHE A 77 -11.61 -24.94 -7.82
CA PHE A 77 -10.97 -23.68 -7.55
C PHE A 77 -11.08 -22.84 -8.81
N TRP A 78 -11.93 -21.82 -8.75
CA TRP A 78 -12.22 -20.96 -9.90
C TRP A 78 -11.97 -19.51 -9.54
N PHE A 79 -11.21 -18.84 -10.39
CA PHE A 79 -11.02 -17.39 -10.35
C PHE A 79 -12.07 -16.72 -11.22
N ASN A 80 -12.76 -15.72 -10.66
CA ASN A 80 -13.68 -14.91 -11.41
C ASN A 80 -12.91 -13.73 -12.03
N PHE A 81 -12.58 -13.86 -13.31
CA PHE A 81 -12.01 -12.77 -14.11
C PHE A 81 -13.08 -12.02 -14.92
N ASP A 82 -14.28 -12.60 -15.03
CA ASP A 82 -15.36 -12.05 -15.84
C ASP A 82 -16.13 -11.00 -15.04
N ASN A 83 -15.76 -9.73 -15.21
CA ASN A 83 -16.58 -8.62 -14.76
C ASN A 83 -17.10 -7.84 -15.97
N ILE A 84 -18.31 -8.19 -16.41
CA ILE A 84 -18.98 -7.53 -17.55
C ILE A 84 -19.21 -6.04 -17.26
N ASN A 85 -19.21 -5.63 -15.99
CA ASN A 85 -19.37 -4.24 -15.56
C ASN A 85 -18.03 -3.49 -15.38
N ALA A 86 -16.89 -4.11 -15.71
CA ALA A 86 -15.61 -3.42 -15.67
C ALA A 86 -15.62 -2.23 -16.63
N ASN A 87 -15.33 -1.04 -16.10
CA ASN A 87 -15.29 0.20 -16.85
C ASN A 87 -13.85 0.71 -16.92
N ILE A 88 -13.49 1.37 -18.02
CA ILE A 88 -12.25 2.10 -18.14
C ILE A 88 -12.57 3.59 -18.12
N ASN A 89 -12.19 4.27 -17.05
CA ASN A 89 -12.22 5.72 -17.01
C ASN A 89 -10.83 6.30 -17.31
N LEU A 90 -10.71 6.99 -18.44
CA LEU A 90 -9.49 7.71 -18.82
C LEU A 90 -9.65 9.24 -18.73
N ILE A 91 -10.82 9.73 -18.30
CA ILE A 91 -11.09 11.16 -18.16
C ILE A 91 -10.67 11.59 -16.75
N PRO A 92 -9.63 12.43 -16.61
CA PRO A 92 -9.19 12.89 -15.30
C PRO A 92 -10.28 13.68 -14.58
N PHE A 93 -10.33 13.47 -13.27
CA PHE A 93 -11.25 14.02 -12.29
C PHE A 93 -12.72 13.61 -12.44
N LYS A 94 -13.07 12.77 -13.43
CA LYS A 94 -14.46 12.35 -13.64
C LYS A 94 -15.00 11.61 -12.42
N SER A 95 -14.36 10.52 -12.02
CA SER A 95 -14.83 9.69 -10.91
C SER A 95 -14.76 10.43 -9.58
N ILE A 96 -13.72 11.25 -9.38
CA ILE A 96 -13.63 12.14 -8.21
C ILE A 96 -14.85 13.08 -8.15
N THR A 97 -15.21 13.70 -9.27
CA THR A 97 -16.39 14.58 -9.31
C THR A 97 -17.68 13.82 -9.10
N GLU A 98 -17.80 12.60 -9.64
CA GLU A 98 -18.97 11.76 -9.41
C GLU A 98 -19.12 11.40 -7.92
N TYR A 99 -18.03 10.98 -7.25
CA TYR A 99 -18.06 10.69 -5.81
C TYR A 99 -18.38 11.91 -4.93
N LEU A 100 -17.95 13.11 -5.32
CA LEU A 100 -18.14 14.33 -4.54
C LEU A 100 -19.50 15.00 -4.77
N TYR A 101 -20.02 14.96 -6.00
CA TYR A 101 -21.17 15.80 -6.41
C TYR A 101 -22.39 15.01 -6.88
N THR A 102 -22.25 13.72 -7.18
CA THR A 102 -23.39 12.87 -7.56
C THR A 102 -23.89 12.13 -6.34
N THR A 103 -25.20 12.09 -6.13
CA THR A 103 -25.83 11.29 -5.07
C THR A 103 -26.40 10.01 -5.64
N ASN A 104 -26.17 8.89 -4.97
CA ASN A 104 -26.83 7.63 -5.29
C ASN A 104 -28.00 7.42 -4.33
N SER A 105 -29.23 7.64 -4.82
CA SER A 105 -30.45 7.49 -4.01
C SER A 105 -30.74 6.05 -3.56
N ALA A 106 -30.02 5.06 -4.09
CA ALA A 106 -30.15 3.66 -3.68
C ALA A 106 -29.25 3.27 -2.50
N VAL A 107 -28.40 4.19 -2.02
CA VAL A 107 -27.46 3.94 -0.93
C VAL A 107 -27.67 4.97 0.18
N ASP A 108 -28.08 4.50 1.35
CA ASP A 108 -28.18 5.34 2.55
C ASP A 108 -26.81 5.94 2.89
N ASP A 109 -26.79 7.22 3.28
CA ASP A 109 -25.58 7.98 3.62
C ASP A 109 -24.47 7.96 2.54
N TRP A 110 -24.86 8.00 1.26
CA TRP A 110 -23.94 8.01 0.12
C TRP A 110 -22.74 8.96 0.28
N GLY A 111 -22.95 10.18 0.78
CA GLY A 111 -21.86 11.16 0.95
C GLY A 111 -20.79 10.72 1.96
N ALA A 112 -21.17 9.99 3.01
CA ALA A 112 -20.21 9.44 3.97
C ALA A 112 -19.44 8.25 3.35
N ILE A 113 -20.12 7.43 2.56
CA ILE A 113 -19.52 6.26 1.91
C ILE A 113 -18.56 6.69 0.78
N SER A 114 -18.97 7.66 -0.05
CA SER A 114 -18.15 8.15 -1.17
C SER A 114 -16.88 8.84 -0.67
N SER A 115 -16.98 9.67 0.36
CA SER A 115 -15.83 10.30 1.01
C SER A 115 -14.90 9.29 1.66
N LEU A 116 -15.44 8.24 2.29
CA LEU A 116 -14.63 7.16 2.86
C LEU A 116 -13.88 6.38 1.76
N ASN A 117 -14.48 6.14 0.60
CA ASN A 117 -13.80 5.48 -0.52
C ASN A 117 -12.65 6.33 -1.08
N LEU A 118 -12.89 7.63 -1.32
CA LEU A 118 -11.84 8.55 -1.76
C LEU A 118 -10.70 8.64 -0.74
N LEU A 119 -11.03 8.70 0.56
CA LEU A 119 -10.06 8.74 1.63
C LEU A 119 -9.29 7.41 1.75
N ALA A 120 -9.95 6.27 1.56
CA ALA A 120 -9.32 4.96 1.58
C ALA A 120 -8.29 4.84 0.46
N ASN A 121 -8.63 5.22 -0.78
CA ASN A 121 -7.68 5.26 -1.90
C ASN A 121 -6.50 6.20 -1.57
N LEU A 122 -6.79 7.40 -1.05
CA LEU A 122 -5.74 8.35 -0.66
C LEU A 122 -4.85 7.83 0.49
N MET A 123 -5.34 6.98 1.39
CA MET A 123 -4.54 6.46 2.51
C MET A 123 -3.80 5.16 2.17
N LEU A 124 -4.26 4.40 1.19
CA LEU A 124 -3.77 3.05 0.89
C LEU A 124 -2.27 3.01 0.54
N PHE A 125 -1.80 3.97 -0.25
CA PHE A 125 -0.41 4.06 -0.69
C PHE A 125 0.47 5.00 0.15
N LEU A 126 -0.11 5.64 1.18
CA LEU A 126 0.64 6.55 2.05
C LEU A 126 1.82 5.86 2.77
N PRO A 127 1.69 4.64 3.32
CA PRO A 127 2.82 3.95 3.95
C PRO A 127 3.98 3.67 2.98
N LEU A 128 3.70 3.41 1.69
CA LEU A 128 4.75 3.24 0.67
C LEU A 128 5.63 4.49 0.56
N GLY A 129 5.02 5.69 0.59
CA GLY A 129 5.73 6.97 0.58
C GLY A 129 6.62 7.20 1.81
N ILE A 130 6.32 6.57 2.94
CA ILE A 130 7.13 6.64 4.16
C ILE A 130 8.23 5.57 4.17
N PHE A 131 7.89 4.32 3.85
CA PHE A 131 8.82 3.20 3.90
C PHE A 131 9.91 3.28 2.84
N ALA A 132 9.57 3.70 1.61
CA ALA A 132 10.52 3.79 0.51
C ALA A 132 11.77 4.65 0.84
N PRO A 133 11.66 5.92 1.26
CA PRO A 133 12.81 6.75 1.61
C PRO A 133 13.48 6.33 2.93
N LEU A 134 12.75 5.65 3.82
CA LEU A 134 13.28 5.13 5.09
C LEU A 134 14.24 3.95 4.84
N LEU A 135 13.86 3.03 3.95
CA LEU A 135 14.61 1.82 3.62
C LEU A 135 15.72 2.05 2.59
N TRP A 136 15.50 2.95 1.63
CA TRP A 136 16.43 3.19 0.52
C TRP A 136 16.79 4.66 0.36
N ILE A 137 18.08 4.96 0.54
CA ILE A 137 18.64 6.32 0.41
C ILE A 137 18.40 6.91 -0.99
N LYS A 138 18.42 6.08 -2.05
CA LYS A 138 18.17 6.49 -3.44
C LYS A 138 16.74 7.03 -3.67
N LEU A 139 15.81 6.68 -2.78
CA LEU A 139 14.41 7.11 -2.83
C LEU A 139 14.14 8.31 -1.92
N ARG A 140 15.17 9.00 -1.42
CA ARG A 140 15.01 10.22 -0.60
C ARG A 140 14.86 11.51 -1.40
N SER A 141 14.79 11.42 -2.73
CA SER A 141 14.57 12.56 -3.62
C SER A 141 13.11 12.62 -4.08
N PHE A 142 12.58 13.83 -4.24
CA PHE A 142 11.21 14.04 -4.74
C PHE A 142 11.01 13.37 -6.10
N LYS A 143 11.96 13.53 -7.03
CA LYS A 143 11.90 12.91 -8.36
C LYS A 143 11.86 11.38 -8.28
N SER A 144 12.68 10.76 -7.42
CA SER A 144 12.69 9.31 -7.25
C SER A 144 11.35 8.78 -6.74
N ILE A 145 10.74 9.48 -5.78
CA ILE A 145 9.45 9.08 -5.21
C ILE A 145 8.31 9.32 -6.18
N LEU A 146 8.33 10.43 -6.93
CA LEU A 146 7.33 10.71 -7.95
C LEU A 146 7.33 9.62 -9.03
N LEU A 147 8.51 9.24 -9.52
CA LEU A 147 8.65 8.16 -10.50
C LEU A 147 8.25 6.80 -9.94
N LEU A 148 8.61 6.51 -8.68
CA LEU A 148 8.18 5.31 -7.98
C LEU A 148 6.65 5.27 -7.89
N GLY A 149 6.03 6.38 -7.48
CA GLY A 149 4.59 6.46 -7.27
C GLY A 149 3.82 6.26 -8.56
N ILE A 150 4.11 7.07 -9.59
CA ILE A 150 3.44 6.95 -10.89
C ILE A 150 3.69 5.55 -11.47
N GLY A 151 4.94 5.08 -11.52
CA GLY A 151 5.26 3.79 -12.12
C GLY A 151 4.62 2.60 -11.40
N PHE A 152 4.66 2.58 -10.07
CA PHE A 152 4.10 1.49 -9.27
C PHE A 152 2.58 1.45 -9.36
N VAL A 153 1.93 2.61 -9.22
CA VAL A 153 0.46 2.71 -9.26
C VAL A 153 -0.07 2.40 -10.65
N THR A 154 0.55 2.94 -11.71
CA THR A 154 0.19 2.59 -13.09
C THR A 154 0.37 1.10 -13.37
N THR A 155 1.40 0.46 -12.81
CA THR A 155 1.57 -1.00 -12.95
C THR A 155 0.43 -1.75 -12.27
N ILE A 156 0.01 -1.33 -11.08
CA ILE A 156 -1.11 -1.94 -10.36
C ILE A 156 -2.42 -1.79 -11.16
N GLU A 157 -2.75 -0.58 -11.62
CA GLU A 157 -3.95 -0.30 -12.42
C GLU A 157 -3.94 -1.08 -13.74
N PHE A 158 -2.77 -1.16 -14.39
CA PHE A 158 -2.61 -1.97 -15.59
C PHE A 158 -2.88 -3.45 -15.32
N ILE A 159 -2.37 -4.01 -14.22
CA ILE A 159 -2.67 -5.40 -13.85
C ILE A 159 -4.16 -5.58 -13.54
N GLN A 160 -4.76 -4.63 -12.81
CA GLN A 160 -6.18 -4.63 -12.45
C GLN A 160 -7.09 -4.70 -13.67
N TYR A 161 -6.72 -3.99 -14.74
CA TYR A 161 -7.43 -4.05 -16.01
C TYR A 161 -7.45 -5.48 -16.60
N PHE A 162 -6.31 -6.21 -16.61
CA PHE A 162 -6.25 -7.56 -17.18
C PHE A 162 -6.96 -8.63 -16.34
N ILE A 163 -7.16 -8.38 -15.05
CA ILE A 163 -7.89 -9.30 -14.15
C ILE A 163 -9.39 -8.98 -14.09
N GLY A 164 -9.90 -8.13 -14.99
CA GLY A 164 -11.32 -7.80 -15.07
C GLY A 164 -11.80 -6.84 -13.98
N ARG A 165 -10.94 -5.97 -13.45
CA ARG A 165 -11.37 -4.87 -12.57
C ARG A 165 -11.49 -3.58 -13.38
N SER A 166 -12.37 -2.69 -12.93
CA SER A 166 -12.42 -1.33 -13.46
C SER A 166 -11.08 -0.64 -13.23
N SER A 167 -10.62 0.12 -14.22
CA SER A 167 -9.41 0.92 -14.12
C SER A 167 -9.74 2.39 -14.27
N ASP A 168 -9.13 3.21 -13.42
CA ASP A 168 -9.45 4.62 -13.31
C ASP A 168 -8.19 5.48 -13.26
N ILE A 169 -8.11 6.46 -14.17
CA ILE A 169 -7.03 7.45 -14.14
C ILE A 169 -7.03 8.26 -12.84
N ASP A 170 -8.19 8.43 -12.21
CA ASP A 170 -8.31 9.14 -10.93
C ASP A 170 -7.67 8.35 -9.79
N ASP A 171 -7.75 7.02 -9.83
CA ASP A 171 -7.06 6.16 -8.86
C ASP A 171 -5.54 6.27 -9.04
N ILE A 172 -5.05 6.41 -10.28
CA ILE A 172 -3.62 6.69 -10.51
C ILE A 172 -3.21 8.01 -9.86
N ILE A 173 -4.01 9.06 -10.03
CA ILE A 173 -3.75 10.40 -9.49
C ILE A 173 -3.79 10.38 -7.96
N LEU A 174 -4.86 9.83 -7.37
CA LEU A 174 -5.05 9.77 -5.92
C LEU A 174 -3.96 8.95 -5.24
N ASN A 175 -3.68 7.74 -5.75
CA ASN A 175 -2.67 6.85 -5.17
C ASN A 175 -1.25 7.42 -5.33
N SER A 176 -0.96 8.11 -6.44
CA SER A 176 0.31 8.84 -6.60
C SER A 176 0.44 9.98 -5.59
N LEU A 177 -0.66 10.72 -5.35
CA LEU A 177 -0.70 11.78 -4.35
C LEU A 177 -0.49 11.23 -2.93
N SER A 178 -1.08 10.07 -2.59
CA SER A 178 -0.85 9.37 -1.32
C SER A 178 0.63 9.16 -1.03
N ILE A 179 1.38 8.71 -2.04
CA ILE A 179 2.81 8.42 -1.93
C ILE A 179 3.59 9.72 -1.70
N LEU A 180 3.23 10.80 -2.38
CA LEU A 180 3.85 12.12 -2.18
C LEU A 180 3.55 12.69 -0.78
N ILE A 181 2.33 12.50 -0.28
CA ILE A 181 1.95 12.88 1.09
C ILE A 181 2.77 12.07 2.10
N GLY A 182 2.86 10.74 1.93
CA GLY A 182 3.70 9.87 2.75
C GLY A 182 5.17 10.29 2.77
N PHE A 183 5.72 10.65 1.60
CA PHE A 183 7.09 11.17 1.51
C PHE A 183 7.28 12.50 2.23
N SER A 184 6.29 13.39 2.14
CA SER A 184 6.29 14.67 2.85
C SER A 184 6.31 14.45 4.36
N ILE A 185 5.51 13.51 4.87
CA ILE A 185 5.52 13.09 6.28
C ILE A 185 6.92 12.57 6.68
N PHE A 186 7.52 11.69 5.87
CA PHE A 186 8.88 11.21 6.11
C PHE A 186 9.89 12.37 6.20
N ARG A 187 9.81 13.35 5.30
CA ARG A 187 10.72 14.50 5.31
C ARG A 187 10.54 15.36 6.56
N LEU A 188 9.31 15.59 7.00
CA LEU A 188 9.03 16.31 8.24
C LEU A 188 9.62 15.59 9.46
N LEU A 189 9.43 14.26 9.55
CA LEU A 189 10.00 13.44 10.62
C LEU A 189 11.54 13.47 10.60
N GLN A 190 12.14 13.36 9.41
CA GLN A 190 13.59 13.44 9.24
C GLN A 190 14.14 14.80 9.70
N LEU A 191 13.50 15.90 9.30
CA LEU A 191 13.89 17.25 9.72
C LEU A 191 13.78 17.44 11.24
N GLY A 192 12.72 16.91 11.86
CA GLY A 192 12.56 16.94 13.31
C GLY A 192 13.68 16.19 14.04
N TYR A 193 14.02 15.00 13.55
CA TYR A 193 15.11 14.18 14.09
C TYR A 193 16.48 14.85 13.95
N ASP A 194 16.78 15.42 12.79
CA ASP A 194 18.05 16.10 12.53
C ASP A 194 18.22 17.33 13.43
N ARG A 195 17.15 18.12 13.64
CA ARG A 195 17.15 19.27 14.56
C ARG A 195 17.36 18.85 16.01
N TYR A 196 16.69 17.79 16.47
CA TYR A 196 16.86 17.26 17.82
C TYR A 196 18.32 16.84 18.07
N ASN A 197 18.92 16.08 17.15
CA ASN A 197 20.30 15.63 17.29
C ASN A 197 21.33 16.77 17.27
N GLN A 198 21.10 17.81 16.48
CA GLN A 198 21.97 19.00 16.48
C GLN A 198 21.92 19.71 17.84
N LYS A 199 20.72 19.87 18.41
CA LYS A 199 20.55 20.49 19.74
C LYS A 199 21.28 19.69 20.82
N THR A 200 21.08 18.39 20.89
CA THR A 200 21.73 17.52 21.90
C THR A 200 23.26 17.54 21.80
N ARG A 201 23.81 17.52 20.58
CA ARG A 201 25.26 17.65 20.37
C ARG A 201 25.81 18.99 20.86
N SER A 202 25.10 20.09 20.59
CA SER A 202 25.51 21.43 21.03
C SER A 202 25.51 21.57 22.56
N THR A 203 24.58 20.90 23.26
CA THR A 203 24.51 20.92 24.74
C THR A 203 25.65 20.13 25.36
N ASN A 204 25.94 18.93 24.85
CA ASN A 204 27.04 18.09 25.37
C ASN A 204 28.43 18.74 25.16
N LEU A 205 28.62 19.47 24.06
CA LEU A 205 29.85 20.23 23.79
C LEU A 205 30.05 21.43 24.72
N ALA A 206 28.97 21.98 25.29
CA ALA A 206 29.03 23.09 26.23
C ALA A 206 29.36 22.63 27.65
N THR A 207 28.88 21.45 28.06
CA THR A 207 29.17 20.85 29.37
C THR A 207 30.57 20.24 29.47
N ASP A 208 31.17 19.82 28.36
CA ASP A 208 32.54 19.25 28.34
C ASP A 208 33.64 20.34 28.38
N LYS A 209 33.25 21.62 28.29
CA LYS A 209 34.15 22.80 28.34
C LYS A 209 34.08 23.57 29.65
N SER A 210 33.20 23.17 30.58
CA SER A 210 33.00 23.78 31.91
C SER A 210 33.59 22.89 32.99
#